data_AF-A0A8T9BQ24-F1
#
_entry.id   AF-A0A8T9BQ24-F1
#
_cell.length_a   1.000
_cell.length_b   1.000
_cell.length_c   1.000
_cell.angle_alpha   90.00
_cell.angle_beta   90.00
_cell.angle_gamma   90.00
#
_symmetry.space_group_name_H-M   'P 1'
#
loop_
_entity.id
_entity.type
_entity.pdbx_description
1 polymer ?
#
loop_
_entity_poly.entity_id
_entity_poly.type
_entity_poly.pdbx_seq_one_letter_code
_entity_poly.pdbx_strand_id
1 'polypeptide(L)'
;RRSAEMRKLHASMLGRLDFYRVKLQGLESYAYTTLQRLEIQRSALYNIIAQKESKLNFQMAGEQRKLAHASKRDSAAMKTISLLGAIFFPGAYLASVFSMTFFNFQNDGSPAVNERFWIYWAITIPLTAVIVAAWYVWEKRRERKYDLEDQDLEKGSEDMEKEIMATMRQRTLSKASTWNTKKKE
;
A
#
# COMPACT_ATOMS: atom_id res chain seq x y z
N ARG A 1 -19.76 -76.71 44.04
CA ARG A 1 -19.79 -76.37 42.58
C ARG A 1 -20.14 -74.90 42.34
N ARG A 2 -21.30 -74.40 42.80
CA ARG A 2 -21.78 -73.00 42.61
C ARG A 2 -20.78 -71.88 43.02
N SER A 3 -19.97 -72.10 44.06
CA SER A 3 -18.96 -71.12 44.53
C SER A 3 -17.70 -71.01 43.68
N ALA A 4 -17.43 -71.97 42.79
CA ALA A 4 -16.28 -71.94 41.88
C ALA A 4 -16.62 -71.18 40.58
N GLU A 5 -17.83 -71.34 40.05
CA GLU A 5 -18.34 -70.55 38.92
C GLU A 5 -18.45 -69.07 39.27
N MET A 6 -18.96 -68.75 40.45
CA MET A 6 -19.01 -67.37 40.97
C MET A 6 -17.63 -66.71 41.01
N ARG A 7 -16.59 -67.43 41.45
CA ARG A 7 -15.21 -66.92 41.48
C ARG A 7 -14.63 -66.71 40.09
N LYS A 8 -14.88 -67.61 39.14
CA LYS A 8 -14.47 -67.43 37.73
C LYS A 8 -15.17 -66.23 37.09
N LEU A 9 -16.46 -66.05 37.33
CA LEU A 9 -17.22 -64.90 36.85
C LEU A 9 -16.66 -63.59 37.43
N HIS A 10 -16.38 -63.56 38.73
CA HIS A 10 -15.82 -62.39 39.41
C HIS A 10 -14.43 -62.02 38.87
N ALA A 11 -13.55 -63.01 38.66
CA ALA A 11 -12.23 -62.79 38.06
C ALA A 11 -12.33 -62.30 36.60
N SER A 12 -13.28 -62.82 35.83
CA SER A 12 -13.56 -62.35 34.46
C SER A 12 -14.05 -60.90 34.43
N MET A 13 -14.94 -60.52 35.35
CA MET A 13 -15.44 -59.15 35.46
C MET A 13 -14.33 -58.17 35.89
N LEU A 14 -13.50 -58.54 36.86
CA LEU A 14 -12.34 -57.75 37.29
C LEU A 14 -11.36 -57.50 36.15
N GLY A 15 -10.98 -58.55 35.40
CA GLY A 15 -10.09 -58.39 34.25
C GLY A 15 -10.68 -57.47 33.16
N ARG A 16 -12.00 -57.50 32.97
CA ARG A 16 -12.69 -56.58 32.05
C ARG A 16 -12.66 -55.14 32.54
N LEU A 17 -12.90 -54.91 33.83
CA LEU A 17 -12.83 -53.57 34.44
C LEU A 17 -11.42 -52.99 34.36
N ASP A 18 -10.38 -53.77 34.65
CA ASP A 18 -8.99 -53.33 34.51
C ASP A 18 -8.65 -53.01 33.05
N PHE A 19 -9.10 -53.84 32.11
CA PHE A 19 -8.94 -53.55 30.69
C PHE A 19 -9.61 -52.22 30.28
N TYR A 20 -10.85 -51.97 30.72
CA TYR A 20 -11.52 -50.70 30.43
C TYR A 20 -10.83 -49.51 31.11
N ARG A 21 -10.32 -49.69 32.33
CA ARG A 21 -9.58 -48.64 33.06
C ARG A 21 -8.32 -48.23 32.30
N VAL A 22 -7.51 -49.19 31.87
CA VAL A 22 -6.29 -48.93 31.09
C VAL A 22 -6.65 -48.31 29.74
N LYS A 23 -7.71 -48.78 29.08
CA LYS A 23 -8.18 -48.21 27.82
C LYS A 23 -8.62 -46.75 27.97
N LEU A 24 -9.31 -46.40 29.06
CA LEU A 24 -9.71 -45.02 29.36
C LEU A 24 -8.50 -44.13 29.64
N GLN A 25 -7.52 -44.59 30.43
CA GLN A 25 -6.27 -43.84 30.65
C GLN A 25 -5.48 -43.63 29.36
N GLY A 26 -5.46 -44.65 28.49
CA GLY A 26 -4.86 -44.55 27.16
C GLY A 26 -5.56 -43.47 26.32
N LEU A 27 -6.90 -43.50 26.26
CA LEU A 27 -7.70 -42.51 25.55
C LEU A 27 -7.48 -41.09 26.07
N GLU A 28 -7.41 -40.91 27.38
CA GLU A 28 -7.10 -39.62 28.01
C GLU A 28 -5.70 -39.12 27.61
N SER A 29 -4.69 -39.99 27.63
CA SER A 29 -3.33 -39.65 27.17
C SER A 29 -3.29 -39.31 25.67
N TYR A 30 -4.04 -40.03 24.84
CA TYR A 30 -4.17 -39.72 23.42
C TYR A 30 -4.84 -38.37 23.18
N ALA A 31 -5.92 -38.07 23.91
CA ALA A 31 -6.60 -36.79 23.81
C ALA A 31 -5.67 -35.64 24.20
N TYR A 32 -4.94 -35.78 25.32
CA TYR A 32 -4.01 -34.77 25.81
C TYR A 32 -2.86 -34.52 24.82
N THR A 33 -2.20 -35.58 24.34
CA THR A 33 -1.09 -35.45 23.38
C THR A 33 -1.56 -34.91 22.03
N THR A 34 -2.76 -35.26 21.58
CA THR A 34 -3.34 -34.73 20.34
C THR A 34 -3.64 -33.24 20.48
N LEU A 35 -4.22 -32.81 21.60
CA LEU A 35 -4.43 -31.39 21.91
C LEU A 35 -3.11 -30.62 21.92
N GLN A 36 -2.09 -31.14 22.59
CA GLN A 36 -0.78 -30.50 22.64
C GLN A 36 -0.12 -30.39 21.25
N ARG A 37 -0.25 -31.42 20.41
CA ARG A 37 0.22 -31.36 19.01
C ARG A 37 -0.53 -30.30 18.20
N LEU A 38 -1.85 -30.21 18.36
CA LEU A 38 -2.68 -29.20 17.72
C LEU A 38 -2.27 -27.78 18.11
N GLU A 39 -1.98 -27.54 19.38
CA GLU A 39 -1.49 -26.23 19.85
C GLU A 39 -0.13 -25.87 19.25
N ILE A 40 0.81 -26.82 19.19
CA ILE A 40 2.12 -26.59 18.56
C ILE A 40 1.97 -26.31 17.06
N GLN A 41 1.13 -27.08 16.36
CA GLN A 41 0.86 -26.85 14.94
C GLN A 41 0.18 -25.50 14.70
N ARG A 42 -0.77 -25.10 15.55
CA ARG A 42 -1.43 -23.80 15.46
C ARG A 42 -0.43 -22.66 15.64
N SER A 43 0.44 -22.75 16.64
CA SER A 43 1.50 -21.77 16.88
C SER A 43 2.47 -21.68 15.70
N ALA A 44 2.90 -22.83 15.15
CA ALA A 44 3.75 -22.86 13.97
C ALA A 44 3.07 -22.22 12.75
N LEU A 45 1.78 -22.50 12.54
CA LEU A 45 1.00 -21.91 11.45
C LEU A 45 0.89 -20.39 11.60
N TYR A 46 0.63 -19.88 12.81
CA TYR A 46 0.63 -18.43 13.06
C TYR A 46 1.96 -17.78 12.72
N ASN A 47 3.08 -18.40 13.10
CA ASN A 47 4.40 -17.88 12.75
C ASN A 47 4.64 -17.87 11.23
N ILE A 48 4.19 -18.91 10.51
CA ILE A 48 4.30 -18.97 9.04
C ILE A 48 3.42 -17.89 8.38
N ILE A 49 2.20 -17.69 8.88
CA ILE A 49 1.29 -16.64 8.39
C ILE A 49 1.94 -15.27 8.58
N ALA A 50 2.44 -14.96 9.78
CA ALA A 50 3.11 -13.70 10.06
C ALA A 50 4.33 -13.46 9.16
N GLN A 51 5.14 -14.51 8.93
CA GLN A 51 6.28 -14.43 8.01
C GLN A 51 5.85 -14.17 6.56
N LYS A 52 4.76 -14.81 6.12
CA LYS A 52 4.20 -14.63 4.77
C LYS A 52 3.61 -13.22 4.61
N GLU A 53 2.87 -12.73 5.60
CA GLU A 53 2.34 -11.36 5.63
C GLU A 53 3.48 -10.33 5.54
N SER A 54 4.55 -10.50 6.34
CA SER A 54 5.72 -9.62 6.27
C SER A 54 6.37 -9.60 4.88
N LYS A 55 6.54 -10.77 4.25
CA LYS A 55 7.08 -10.87 2.88
C LYS A 55 6.15 -10.25 1.83
N LEU A 56 4.84 -10.39 2.01
CA LEU A 56 3.83 -9.81 1.12
C LEU A 56 3.84 -8.28 1.25
N ASN A 57 3.86 -7.75 2.47
CA ASN A 57 3.95 -6.31 2.73
C ASN A 57 5.21 -5.70 2.12
N PHE A 58 6.36 -6.39 2.21
CA PHE A 58 7.59 -5.93 1.57
C PHE A 58 7.47 -5.87 0.04
N GLN A 59 6.87 -6.89 -0.59
CA GLN A 59 6.60 -6.88 -2.03
C GLN A 59 5.62 -5.78 -2.43
N MET A 60 4.56 -5.58 -1.64
CA MET A 60 3.58 -4.51 -1.85
C MET A 60 4.24 -3.13 -1.80
N ALA A 61 5.15 -2.88 -0.87
CA ALA A 61 5.91 -1.63 -0.81
C ALA A 61 6.74 -1.40 -2.09
N GLY A 62 7.38 -2.47 -2.61
CA GLY A 62 8.10 -2.41 -3.88
C GLY A 62 7.21 -2.08 -5.09
N GLU A 63 6.03 -2.72 -5.18
CA GLU A 63 5.05 -2.43 -6.23
C GLU A 63 4.43 -1.03 -6.09
N GLN A 64 4.15 -0.57 -4.87
CA GLN A 64 3.69 0.80 -4.60
C GLN A 64 4.73 1.83 -5.06
N ARG A 65 6.03 1.58 -4.85
CA ARG A 65 7.10 2.44 -5.37
C ARG A 65 7.07 2.51 -6.89
N LYS A 66 6.95 1.37 -7.58
CA LYS A 66 6.81 1.33 -9.05
C LYS A 66 5.57 2.08 -9.53
N LEU A 67 4.44 1.88 -8.87
CA LEU A 67 3.19 2.57 -9.18
C LEU A 67 3.31 4.09 -8.97
N ALA A 68 3.94 4.52 -7.88
CA ALA A 68 4.21 5.94 -7.63
C ALA A 68 5.10 6.55 -8.71
N HIS A 69 6.15 5.85 -9.15
CA HIS A 69 6.98 6.31 -10.28
C HIS A 69 6.18 6.41 -11.59
N ALA A 70 5.34 5.42 -11.89
CA ALA A 70 4.46 5.46 -13.05
C ALA A 70 3.44 6.61 -12.96
N SER A 71 2.86 6.85 -11.78
CA SER A 71 1.92 7.93 -11.51
C SER A 71 2.56 9.32 -11.59
N LYS A 72 3.82 9.49 -11.18
CA LYS A 72 4.58 10.73 -11.40
C LYS A 72 4.74 11.03 -12.89
N ARG A 73 5.00 10.01 -13.72
CA ARG A 73 5.08 10.17 -15.18
C ARG A 73 3.71 10.54 -15.78
N ASP A 74 2.64 9.90 -15.33
CA ASP A 74 1.28 10.23 -15.74
C ASP A 74 0.89 11.66 -15.37
N SER A 75 1.28 12.11 -14.17
CA SER A 75 1.09 13.48 -13.69
C SER A 75 1.79 14.51 -14.59
N ALA A 76 2.96 14.19 -15.14
CA ALA A 76 3.64 15.07 -16.11
C ALA A 76 2.86 15.22 -17.43
N ALA A 77 2.24 14.14 -17.91
CA ALA A 77 1.35 14.21 -19.07
C ALA A 77 0.11 15.07 -18.76
N MET A 78 -0.48 14.92 -17.58
CA MET A 78 -1.62 15.71 -17.13
C MET A 78 -1.29 17.21 -17.03
N LYS A 79 -0.09 17.58 -16.56
CA LYS A 79 0.38 18.98 -16.55
C LYS A 79 0.42 19.56 -17.97
N THR A 80 0.88 18.77 -18.94
CA THR A 80 0.93 19.20 -20.35
C THR A 80 -0.48 19.48 -20.91
N ILE A 81 -1.45 18.60 -20.63
CA ILE A 81 -2.85 18.80 -21.05
C ILE A 81 -3.44 20.05 -20.40
N SER A 82 -3.17 20.27 -19.10
CA SER A 82 -3.63 21.46 -18.38
C SER A 82 -3.06 22.75 -18.95
N LEU A 83 -1.77 22.78 -19.30
CA LEU A 83 -1.13 23.92 -19.96
C LEU A 83 -1.77 24.19 -21.33
N LEU A 84 -2.01 23.14 -22.11
CA LEU A 84 -2.66 23.24 -23.42
C LEU A 84 -4.05 23.87 -23.29
N GLY A 85 -4.83 23.43 -22.30
CA GLY A 85 -6.12 24.03 -21.95
C GLY A 85 -6.01 25.49 -21.55
N ALA A 86 -5.05 25.85 -20.68
CA ALA A 86 -4.83 27.23 -20.25
C ALA A 86 -4.52 28.19 -21.42
N ILE A 87 -3.88 27.70 -22.48
CA ILE A 87 -3.57 28.47 -23.69
C ILE A 87 -4.77 28.56 -24.63
N PHE A 88 -5.46 27.45 -24.89
CA PHE A 88 -6.54 27.42 -25.89
C PHE A 88 -7.87 27.97 -25.40
N PHE A 89 -8.19 27.86 -24.10
CA PHE A 89 -9.46 28.37 -23.56
C PHE A 89 -9.70 29.87 -23.81
N PRO A 90 -8.76 30.80 -23.49
CA PRO A 90 -8.97 32.21 -23.74
C PRO A 90 -9.07 32.53 -25.24
N GLY A 91 -8.25 31.87 -26.07
CA GLY A 91 -8.30 32.03 -27.52
C GLY A 91 -9.63 31.57 -28.12
N ALA A 92 -10.12 30.39 -27.74
CA ALA A 92 -11.39 29.85 -28.22
C ALA A 92 -12.60 30.69 -27.73
N TYR A 93 -12.58 31.13 -26.47
CA TYR A 93 -13.63 31.98 -25.92
C TYR A 93 -13.69 33.33 -26.62
N LEU A 94 -12.55 34.02 -26.76
CA LEU A 94 -12.50 35.32 -27.43
C LEU A 94 -12.80 35.19 -28.92
N ALA A 95 -12.35 34.13 -29.59
CA ALA A 95 -12.71 33.88 -30.99
C ALA A 95 -14.23 33.76 -31.18
N SER A 96 -14.94 33.07 -30.29
CA SER A 96 -16.41 32.97 -30.35
C SER A 96 -17.10 34.31 -30.12
N VAL A 97 -16.68 35.06 -29.09
CA VAL A 97 -17.28 36.37 -28.75
C VAL A 97 -17.03 37.40 -29.85
N PHE A 98 -15.80 37.46 -30.37
CA PHE A 98 -15.40 38.46 -31.35
C PHE A 98 -15.73 38.08 -32.80
N SER A 99 -15.95 36.80 -33.10
CA SER A 99 -16.43 36.34 -34.42
C SER A 99 -17.80 36.93 -34.75
N MET A 100 -18.66 37.15 -33.76
CA MET A 100 -19.98 37.77 -33.97
C MET A 100 -19.90 39.29 -34.19
N THR A 101 -18.82 39.96 -33.74
CA THR A 101 -18.72 41.43 -33.75
C THR A 101 -17.86 42.00 -34.87
N PHE A 102 -16.86 41.25 -35.37
CA PHE A 102 -15.91 41.76 -36.37
C PHE A 102 -16.20 41.37 -37.82
N PHE A 103 -17.02 40.34 -38.05
CA PHE A 103 -17.45 39.94 -39.38
C PHE A 103 -18.81 40.57 -39.70
N ASN A 104 -18.79 41.64 -40.50
CA ASN A 104 -20.00 42.25 -41.04
C ASN A 104 -20.20 41.77 -42.48
N PHE A 105 -21.07 40.76 -42.67
CA PHE A 105 -21.37 40.16 -43.98
C PHE A 105 -22.40 40.95 -44.79
N GLN A 106 -22.74 42.17 -44.37
CA GLN A 106 -23.89 42.91 -44.90
C GLN A 106 -23.54 43.90 -46.02
N ASN A 107 -22.28 43.97 -46.46
CA ASN A 107 -21.84 44.88 -47.52
C ASN A 107 -21.17 44.14 -48.69
N ASP A 108 -21.83 44.24 -49.84
CA ASP A 108 -21.69 43.39 -51.03
C ASP A 108 -20.53 43.83 -51.96
N GLY A 109 -19.30 43.96 -51.45
CA GLY A 109 -18.18 44.29 -52.34
C GLY A 109 -16.85 44.77 -51.73
N SER A 110 -16.64 44.70 -50.42
CA SER A 110 -15.33 45.01 -49.81
C SER A 110 -14.95 43.98 -48.76
N PRO A 111 -13.65 43.71 -48.52
CA PRO A 111 -13.21 42.59 -47.70
C PRO A 111 -13.87 42.64 -46.31
N ALA A 112 -14.60 41.58 -45.96
CA ALA A 112 -15.48 41.49 -44.78
C ALA A 112 -14.75 41.36 -43.43
N VAL A 113 -13.63 42.07 -43.26
CA VAL A 113 -12.84 42.11 -42.02
C VAL A 113 -12.73 43.57 -41.57
N ASN A 114 -13.34 43.89 -40.42
CA ASN A 114 -13.28 45.21 -39.81
C ASN A 114 -11.82 45.58 -39.46
N GLU A 115 -11.37 46.80 -39.76
CA GLU A 115 -10.02 47.34 -39.44
C GLU A 115 -9.65 47.18 -37.94
N ARG A 116 -10.65 47.01 -37.08
CA ARG A 116 -10.48 46.77 -35.63
C ARG A 116 -10.02 45.36 -35.26
N PHE A 117 -9.77 44.47 -36.21
CA PHE A 117 -9.29 43.10 -35.96
C PHE A 117 -8.03 43.03 -35.09
N TRP A 118 -7.17 44.05 -35.11
CA TRP A 118 -6.00 44.12 -34.23
C TRP A 118 -6.34 44.09 -32.73
N ILE A 119 -7.53 44.59 -32.33
CA ILE A 119 -7.98 44.60 -30.94
C ILE A 119 -8.16 43.19 -30.38
N TYR A 120 -8.50 42.21 -31.22
CA TYR A 120 -8.52 40.80 -30.83
C TYR A 120 -7.16 40.35 -30.30
N TRP A 121 -6.07 40.61 -31.03
CA TRP A 121 -4.71 40.25 -30.61
C TRP A 121 -4.25 41.06 -29.40
N ALA A 122 -4.63 42.35 -29.35
CA ALA A 122 -4.30 43.24 -28.24
C ALA A 122 -4.90 42.81 -26.89
N ILE A 123 -6.04 42.09 -26.90
CA ILE A 123 -6.70 41.59 -25.69
C ILE A 123 -6.34 40.12 -25.42
N THR A 124 -6.30 39.30 -26.47
CA THR A 124 -6.08 37.85 -26.36
C THR A 124 -4.69 37.52 -25.83
N ILE A 125 -3.64 38.20 -26.31
CA ILE A 125 -2.25 37.93 -25.89
C ILE A 125 -2.05 38.25 -24.39
N PRO A 126 -2.41 39.45 -23.88
CA PRO A 126 -2.26 39.74 -22.45
C PRO A 126 -3.12 38.83 -21.57
N LEU A 127 -4.36 38.53 -21.96
CA LEU A 127 -5.24 37.66 -21.19
C LEU A 127 -4.66 36.24 -21.08
N THR A 128 -4.16 35.70 -22.19
CA THR A 128 -3.52 34.38 -22.22
C THR A 128 -2.25 34.40 -21.37
N ALA A 129 -1.44 35.45 -21.45
CA ALA A 129 -0.24 35.61 -20.62
C ALA A 129 -0.57 35.64 -19.12
N VAL A 130 -1.63 36.34 -18.71
CA VAL A 130 -2.09 36.38 -17.31
C VAL A 130 -2.56 35.00 -16.83
N ILE A 131 -3.33 34.27 -17.64
CA ILE A 131 -3.82 32.92 -17.31
C ILE A 131 -2.66 31.94 -17.18
N VAL A 132 -1.72 31.94 -18.14
CA VAL A 132 -0.54 31.07 -18.11
C VAL A 132 0.37 31.43 -16.93
N ALA A 133 0.56 32.72 -16.62
CA ALA A 133 1.34 33.16 -15.46
C ALA A 133 0.69 32.73 -14.14
N ALA A 134 -0.64 32.86 -14.00
CA ALA A 134 -1.38 32.41 -12.84
C ALA A 134 -1.27 30.88 -12.66
N TRP A 135 -1.42 30.13 -13.75
CA TRP A 135 -1.22 28.67 -13.75
C TRP A 135 0.21 28.31 -13.34
N TYR A 136 1.23 28.94 -13.92
CA TYR A 136 2.64 28.68 -13.62
C TYR A 136 2.97 28.95 -12.15
N VAL A 137 2.47 30.07 -11.59
CA VAL A 137 2.63 30.39 -10.17
C VAL A 137 1.94 29.36 -9.29
N TRP A 138 0.74 28.92 -9.64
CA TRP A 138 0.01 27.92 -8.87
C TRP A 138 0.70 26.55 -8.92
N GLU A 139 1.12 26.09 -10.10
CA GLU A 139 1.86 24.85 -10.28
C GLU A 139 3.16 24.87 -9.47
N LYS A 140 3.96 25.94 -9.60
CA LYS A 140 5.23 26.07 -8.89
C LYS A 140 5.06 26.14 -7.37
N ARG A 141 3.96 26.73 -6.89
CA ARG A 141 3.64 26.75 -5.45
C ARG A 141 3.21 25.38 -4.95
N ARG A 142 2.53 24.61 -5.78
CA ARG A 142 2.06 23.26 -5.48
C ARG A 142 3.22 22.24 -5.51
N GLU A 143 4.08 22.30 -6.52
CA GLU A 143 5.30 21.48 -6.61
C GLU A 143 6.21 21.65 -5.39
N ARG A 144 6.46 22.88 -4.95
CA ARG A 144 7.28 23.14 -3.74
C ARG A 144 6.73 22.49 -2.48
N LYS A 145 5.40 22.35 -2.35
CA LYS A 145 4.80 21.66 -1.19
C LYS A 145 5.02 20.15 -1.29
N TYR A 146 4.83 19.57 -2.48
CA TYR A 146 5.04 18.14 -2.71
C TYR A 146 6.50 17.72 -2.60
N ASP A 147 7.45 18.54 -3.07
CA ASP A 147 8.89 18.23 -2.96
C ASP A 147 9.36 18.20 -1.51
N LEU A 148 8.79 19.05 -0.64
CA LEU A 148 9.09 19.04 0.80
C LEU A 148 8.51 17.81 1.48
N GLU A 149 7.26 17.45 1.17
CA GLU A 149 6.61 16.23 1.67
C GLU A 149 7.38 14.97 1.24
N ASP A 150 7.79 14.89 -0.03
CA ASP A 150 8.60 13.79 -0.55
C ASP A 150 9.96 13.67 0.16
N GLN A 151 10.64 14.78 0.43
CA GLN A 151 11.92 14.78 1.16
C GLN A 151 11.75 14.34 2.62
N ASP A 152 10.68 14.77 3.29
CA ASP A 152 10.41 14.38 4.68
C ASP A 152 10.04 12.89 4.77
N LEU A 153 9.32 12.36 3.78
CA LEU A 153 9.02 10.93 3.66
C LEU A 153 10.29 10.10 3.40
N GLU A 154 11.17 10.57 2.51
CA GLU A 154 12.42 9.88 2.18
C GLU A 154 13.38 9.85 3.38
N LYS A 155 13.55 10.99 4.08
CA LYS A 155 14.31 11.05 5.34
C LYS A 155 13.73 10.13 6.42
N GLY A 156 12.40 10.15 6.60
CA GLY A 156 11.74 9.26 7.55
C GLY A 156 11.95 7.77 7.24
N SER A 157 11.95 7.41 5.95
CA SER A 157 12.24 6.04 5.50
C SER A 157 13.70 5.65 5.76
N GLU A 158 14.66 6.52 5.46
CA GLU A 158 16.09 6.27 5.71
C GLU A 158 16.40 6.10 7.20
N ASP A 159 15.82 6.95 8.04
CA ASP A 159 16.02 6.89 9.50
C ASP A 159 15.41 5.63 10.10
N MET A 160 14.21 5.24 9.63
CA MET A 160 13.59 3.98 9.99
C MET A 160 14.42 2.77 9.55
N GLU A 161 15.00 2.78 8.33
CA GLU A 161 15.86 1.69 7.85
C GLU A 161 17.14 1.56 8.69
N LYS A 162 17.78 2.69 9.04
CA LYS A 162 18.95 2.72 9.94
C LYS A 162 18.60 2.15 11.32
N GLU A 163 17.45 2.52 11.88
CA GLU A 163 16.98 2.00 13.18
C GLU A 163 16.70 0.50 13.14
N ILE A 164 16.03 0.02 12.09
CA ILE A 164 15.77 -1.41 11.88
C ILE A 164 17.10 -2.16 11.75
N MET A 165 18.07 -1.64 10.97
CA MET A 165 19.39 -2.24 10.82
C MET A 165 20.16 -2.28 12.14
N ALA A 166 20.12 -1.21 12.94
CA ALA A 166 20.74 -1.17 14.25
C ALA A 166 20.11 -2.22 15.20
N THR A 167 18.78 -2.30 15.21
CA THR A 167 18.03 -3.26 16.04
C THR A 167 18.30 -4.71 15.59
N MET A 168 18.33 -4.96 14.29
CA MET A 168 18.67 -6.27 13.72
C MET A 168 20.09 -6.68 14.09
N ARG A 169 21.06 -5.76 14.00
CA ARG A 169 22.46 -5.99 14.40
C ARG A 169 22.60 -6.33 15.88
N GLN A 170 21.84 -5.67 16.75
CA GLN A 170 21.84 -5.99 18.18
C GLN A 170 21.24 -7.38 18.46
N ARG A 171 20.16 -7.74 17.76
CA ARG A 171 19.51 -9.06 17.90
C ARG A 171 20.38 -10.20 17.36
N THR A 172 21.13 -10.00 16.27
CA THR A 172 22.07 -11.00 15.74
C THR A 172 23.26 -11.22 16.68
N LEU A 173 23.78 -10.15 17.29
CA LEU A 173 24.87 -10.24 18.28
C LEU A 173 24.41 -10.84 19.62
N SER A 174 23.19 -10.54 20.08
CA SER A 174 22.62 -11.10 21.30
C SER A 174 22.46 -12.63 21.24
N LYS A 175 22.10 -13.20 20.08
CA LYS A 175 22.04 -14.66 19.90
C LYS A 175 23.41 -15.36 19.92
N ALA A 176 24.49 -14.66 19.58
CA ALA A 176 25.84 -15.19 19.69
C ALA A 176 26.33 -15.27 21.15
N SER A 177 25.81 -14.41 22.03
CA SER A 177 26.26 -14.30 23.42
C SER A 177 25.71 -15.37 24.38
N THR A 178 24.66 -16.12 24.03
CA THR A 178 24.03 -17.09 24.94
C THR A 178 24.72 -18.45 24.99
N TRP A 179 25.77 -18.69 24.19
CA TRP A 179 26.50 -19.97 24.18
C TRP A 179 27.56 -20.12 25.28
N ASN A 180 27.80 -19.11 26.11
CA ASN A 180 28.95 -19.11 27.05
C ASN A 180 28.60 -19.19 28.55
N THR A 181 27.37 -19.55 28.93
CA THR A 181 26.95 -19.60 30.35
C THR A 181 26.60 -20.99 30.89
N LYS A 182 27.00 -22.08 30.21
CA LYS A 182 26.97 -23.44 30.80
C LYS A 182 28.35 -24.10 30.80
N LYS A 183 29.27 -23.58 31.62
CA LYS A 183 30.43 -24.35 32.09
C LYS A 183 31.01 -23.72 33.37
N LYS A 184 30.45 -24.13 34.52
CA LYS A 184 30.87 -23.96 35.92
C LYS A 184 29.60 -24.25 36.72
N GLU A 185 29.45 -25.30 37.52
CA GLU A 185 30.31 -26.32 38.10
C GLU A 185 29.52 -27.64 38.18
#